data_AF-A0AAP4C7Y5-F1
#
_entry.id   AF-A0AAP4C7Y5-F1
#
_cell.length_a   1.000
_cell.length_b   1.000
_cell.length_c   1.000
_cell.angle_alpha   90.00
_cell.angle_beta   90.00
_cell.angle_gamma   90.00
#
_symmetry.space_group_name_H-M   'P 1'
#
loop_
_entity.id
_entity.type
_entity.pdbx_description
1 polymer ?
#
loop_
_entity_poly.entity_id
_entity_poly.type
_entity_poly.pdbx_seq_one_letter_code
_entity_poly.pdbx_strand_id
1 'polypeptide(L)' 'MSKEKKFEENLADLEVIVQKLENGDVALEEAISEFQKGMQLSKELQKTLDQAEKTLVKVMQADGT' A
#
# COMPACT_ATOMS: atom_id res chain seq x y z
N MET A 1 -1.64 -0.05 -18.28
CA MET A 1 -0.93 0.26 -17.03
C MET A 1 -0.82 -1.04 -16.22
N SER A 2 0.39 -1.55 -15.98
CA SER A 2 0.59 -2.85 -15.29
C SER A 2 0.24 -2.74 -13.80
N LYS A 3 -0.25 -3.84 -13.18
CA LYS A 3 -0.55 -3.91 -11.74
C LYS A 3 0.64 -3.56 -10.85
N GLU A 4 1.84 -3.90 -11.31
CA GLU A 4 3.11 -3.61 -10.64
C GLU A 4 3.36 -2.10 -10.54
N LYS A 5 3.20 -1.35 -11.63
CA LYS A 5 3.29 0.12 -11.61
C LYS A 5 2.29 0.75 -10.64
N LYS A 6 1.08 0.19 -10.54
CA LYS A 6 0.06 0.69 -9.60
C LYS A 6 0.41 0.43 -8.13
N PHE A 7 1.12 -0.66 -7.84
CA PHE A 7 1.59 -0.93 -6.47
C PHE A 7 2.69 0.06 -6.07
N GLU A 8 3.69 0.24 -6.92
CA GLU A 8 4.80 1.18 -6.69
C GLU A 8 4.31 2.63 -6.56
N GLU A 9 3.36 3.06 -7.39
CA GLU A 9 2.72 4.37 -7.30
C GLU A 9 2.00 4.55 -5.95
N ASN A 10 1.18 3.57 -5.55
CA ASN A 10 0.48 3.62 -4.27
C ASN A 10 1.43 3.58 -3.06
N LEU A 11 2.57 2.90 -3.18
CA LEU A 11 3.58 2.84 -2.14
C LEU A 11 4.29 4.19 -2.00
N ALA A 12 4.68 4.81 -3.12
CA ALA A 12 5.27 6.15 -3.12
C ALA A 12 4.31 7.20 -2.54
N ASP A 13 3.02 7.12 -2.89
CA ASP A 13 2.00 8.00 -2.31
C ASP A 13 1.88 7.84 -0.78
N LEU A 14 1.99 6.61 -0.27
CA LEU A 14 1.98 6.34 1.17
C LEU A 14 3.22 6.92 1.86
N GLU A 15 4.41 6.79 1.26
CA GLU A 15 5.65 7.37 1.79
C GLU A 15 5.57 8.89 1.91
N VAL A 16 5.00 9.57 0.89
CA VAL A 16 4.78 11.01 0.92
C VAL A 16 3.85 11.42 2.07
N ILE A 17 2.78 10.65 2.30
CA ILE A 17 1.86 10.89 3.42
C ILE A 17 2.57 10.74 4.76
N VAL A 18 3.36 9.68 4.94
CA VAL A 18 4.12 9.46 6.18
C VAL A 18 5.10 10.61 6.43
N GLN A 19 5.89 11.00 5.43
CA GLN A 19 6.82 12.12 5.55
C GLN A 19 6.11 13.42 5.92
N LYS A 20 4.96 13.69 5.30
CA LYS A 20 4.15 14.88 5.58
C LYS A 20 3.67 14.89 7.04
N LEU A 21 3.20 13.76 7.55
CA LEU A 21 2.74 13.63 8.94
C LEU A 21 3.90 13.71 9.95
N GLU A 22 5.07 13.13 9.64
CA GLU A 22 6.26 13.15 10.49
C GLU A 22 6.88 14.54 10.61
N ASN A 23 6.77 15.37 9.56
CA ASN A 23 7.30 16.74 9.58
C ASN A 23 6.58 17.66 10.59
N GLY A 24 5.36 17.33 11.02
CA GLY A 24 4.64 18.05 12.07
C GLY A 24 4.12 19.45 11.71
N ASP A 25 4.48 20.00 10.54
CA ASP A 25 4.05 21.31 10.04
C ASP A 25 2.66 21.30 9.35
N VAL A 26 1.84 20.28 9.63
CA VAL A 26 0.53 20.06 9.00
C VAL A 26 -0.57 20.49 9.95
N ALA A 27 -1.57 21.24 9.46
CA ALA A 27 -2.75 21.59 10.25
C ALA A 27 -3.47 20.32 10.74
N LEU A 28 -4.08 20.36 11.92
CA LEU A 28 -4.72 19.18 12.54
C LEU A 28 -5.76 18.52 11.62
N GLU A 29 -6.62 19.33 10.99
CA GLU A 29 -7.65 18.86 10.08
C GLU A 29 -7.06 18.15 8.85
N GLU A 30 -5.96 18.69 8.34
CA GLU A 30 -5.24 18.11 7.20
C GLU A 30 -4.50 16.83 7.62
N ALA A 31 -3.88 16.81 8.80
CA ALA A 31 -3.23 15.61 9.36
C ALA A 31 -4.23 14.45 9.53
N ILE A 32 -5.46 14.73 9.98
CA ILE A 32 -6.52 13.72 10.07
C ILE A 32 -6.88 13.18 8.68
N SER A 33 -6.99 14.04 7.68
CA SER A 33 -7.30 13.64 6.30
C SER A 33 -6.19 12.79 5.68
N GLU A 34 -4.93 13.22 5.84
CA GLU A 34 -3.75 12.48 5.36
C GLU A 34 -3.61 11.13 6.06
N PHE A 35 -3.88 11.06 7.37
CA PHE A 35 -3.88 9.80 8.11
C PHE A 35 -4.93 8.82 7.58
N GLN A 36 -6.16 9.29 7.33
CA GLN A 36 -7.21 8.45 6.74
C GLN A 36 -6.83 7.93 5.36
N LYS A 37 -6.23 8.79 4.53
CA LYS A 37 -5.73 8.41 3.21
C LYS A 37 -4.61 7.38 3.30
N GLY A 38 -3.65 7.58 4.21
CA GLY A 38 -2.56 6.64 4.46
C GLY A 38 -3.04 5.27 4.94
N MET A 39 -4.03 5.24 5.83
CA MET A 39 -4.69 4.01 6.29
C MET A 39 -5.35 3.24 5.13
N GLN A 40 -6.04 3.95 4.23
CA GLN A 40 -6.68 3.34 3.07
C GLN A 40 -5.65 2.75 2.10
N LEU A 41 -4.59 3.51 1.78
CA LEU A 41 -3.50 3.05 0.91
C LEU A 41 -2.77 1.83 1.49
N SER A 42 -2.44 1.87 2.79
CA SER A 42 -1.80 0.75 3.49
C SER A 42 -2.63 -0.54 3.39
N LYS A 43 -3.95 -0.43 3.56
CA LYS A 43 -4.86 -1.59 3.43
C LYS A 43 -4.91 -2.14 2.00
N GLU A 44 -4.83 -1.29 0.98
CA GLU A 44 -4.80 -1.69 -0.42
C GLU A 44 -3.48 -2.37 -0.82
N LEU A 45 -2.35 -1.85 -0.33
CA LEU A 45 -1.03 -2.44 -0.50
C LEU A 45 -0.98 -3.83 0.13
N GLN A 46 -1.43 -3.96 1.39
CA GLN A 46 -1.50 -5.24 2.08
C GLN A 46 -2.35 -6.26 1.30
N LYS A 47 -3.53 -5.86 0.83
CA LYS A 47 -4.39 -6.74 0.02
C LYS A 47 -3.70 -7.21 -1.27
N THR A 48 -2.89 -6.35 -1.89
CA THR A 48 -2.14 -6.68 -3.10
C THR A 48 -1.07 -7.72 -2.80
N LEU A 49 -0.33 -7.56 -1.70
CA LEU A 49 0.68 -8.52 -1.23
C LEU A 49 0.03 -9.87 -0.89
N ASP A 50 -1.08 -9.87 -0.14
CA ASP A 50 -1.82 -11.10 0.21
C ASP A 50 -2.28 -11.87 -1.05
N GLN A 51 -2.67 -11.16 -2.10
CA GLN A 51 -3.06 -11.76 -3.37
C GLN A 51 -1.87 -12.36 -4.12
N ALA A 52 -0.73 -11.67 -4.11
CA ALA A 52 0.51 -12.16 -4.71
C ALA A 52 0.99 -13.43 -3.99
N GLU A 53 1.00 -13.44 -2.66
CA GLU A 53 1.35 -14.59 -1.84
C GLU A 53 0.44 -15.79 -2.13
N LYS A 54 -0.89 -15.59 -2.11
CA LYS A 54 -1.85 -16.66 -2.45
C LYS A 54 -1.65 -17.23 -3.85
N THR A 55 -1.24 -16.39 -4.79
CA THR A 55 -0.95 -16.83 -6.16
C THR A 55 0.31 -17.70 -6.19
N LEU A 56 1.38 -17.28 -5.51
CA LEU A 56 2.61 -18.06 -5.35
C LEU A 56 2.34 -19.42 -4.73
N VAL A 57 1.61 -19.47 -3.61
CA VAL A 57 1.26 -20.71 -2.92
C VAL A 57 0.51 -21.68 -3.84
N LYS A 58 -0.45 -21.19 -4.64
CA LYS A 58 -1.18 -22.02 -5.60
C LYS A 58 -0.28 -22.58 -6.70
N VAL A 59 0.64 -21.77 -7.22
CA VAL A 59 1.59 -22.21 -8.25
C VAL A 59 2.53 -23.28 -7.70
N MET A 60 3.06 -23.09 -6.49
CA MET A 60 3.93 -24.07 -5.83
C MET A 60 3.22 -25.39 -5.51
N GLN A 61 1.94 -25.36 -5.16
CA GLN A 61 1.15 -26.57 -4.94
C GLN A 61 0.80 -27.31 -6.23
N ALA A 62 0.66 -26.60 -7.35
CA ALA A 62 0.37 -27.19 -8.66
C ALA A 62 1.59 -27.85 -9.33
N ASP A 63 2.80 -27.41 -9.00
CA ASP A 63 4.07 -27.96 -9.51
C ASP A 63 4.62 -29.12 -8.64
N GLY A 64 3.92 -29.46 -7.55
CA GLY A 64 4.28 -30.51 -6.59
C GLY A 64 3.54 -31.85 -6.76
N THR A 65 2.83 -32.04 -7.88
CA THR A 65 2.14 -33.29 -8.26
C THR A 65 2.51 -33.73 -9.66
#